data_AF-E1JSN0-F1
#
_entry.id   AF-E1JSN0-F1
#
_cell.length_a   1.000
_cell.length_b   1.000
_cell.length_c   1.000
_cell.angle_alpha   90.00
_cell.angle_beta   90.00
_cell.angle_gamma   90.00
#
_symmetry.space_group_name_H-M   'P 1'
#
loop_
_entity.id
_entity.type
_entity.pdbx_description
1 polymer ?
#
loop_
_entity_poly.entity_id
_entity_poly.type
_entity_poly.pdbx_seq_one_letter_code
_entity_poly.pdbx_strand_id
1 'polypeptide(L)'
;MKRVLTRENVVRLLLLVALGGTLYKGFMKTPEAASWLRPRDFFNGLVNDGENTAIMKERHRDVLEATDKAVRVRLSELRSGVYKPAKGSLVDEESLTRAIRKDQATRERAVDDEVRAWEKLERARRLEAAHWRMGLGCAEAGEGGKP
;
A
#
# COMPACT_ATOMS: atom_id res chain seq x y z
N MET A 1 -16.19 1.40 60.14
CA MET A 1 -16.01 1.75 58.71
C MET A 1 -14.84 2.72 58.59
N LYS A 2 -13.67 2.23 58.17
CA LYS A 2 -12.44 3.04 58.08
C LYS A 2 -12.55 4.02 56.91
N ARG A 3 -12.28 5.31 57.15
CA ARG A 3 -12.35 6.40 56.16
C ARG A 3 -11.45 6.09 54.96
N VAL A 4 -12.07 5.67 53.85
CA VAL A 4 -11.40 5.25 52.60
C VAL A 4 -10.89 6.45 51.77
N LEU A 5 -11.36 7.67 52.07
CA LEU A 5 -11.00 8.89 51.35
C LEU A 5 -9.86 9.65 52.03
N THR A 6 -8.63 9.19 51.83
CA THR A 6 -7.44 10.04 52.00
C THR A 6 -7.07 10.65 50.65
N ARG A 7 -6.50 11.86 50.65
CA ARG A 7 -6.03 12.56 49.42
C ARG A 7 -5.12 11.65 48.58
N GLU A 8 -4.26 10.89 49.24
CA GLU A 8 -3.35 9.96 48.58
C GLU A 8 -4.08 8.83 47.83
N ASN A 9 -5.12 8.24 48.43
CA ASN A 9 -5.93 7.22 47.77
C ASN A 9 -6.68 7.78 46.55
N VAL A 10 -7.16 9.02 46.64
CA VAL A 10 -7.80 9.71 45.50
C VAL A 10 -6.78 9.94 44.38
N VAL A 11 -5.58 10.43 44.70
CA VAL A 11 -4.53 10.64 43.70
C VAL A 11 -4.10 9.33 43.04
N ARG A 12 -3.91 8.26 43.82
CA ARG A 12 -3.59 6.93 43.28
C ARG A 12 -4.69 6.40 42.36
N LEU A 13 -5.96 6.58 42.73
CA LEU A 13 -7.08 6.20 41.89
C LEU A 13 -7.09 6.98 40.57
N LEU A 14 -6.89 8.30 40.62
CA LEU A 14 -6.81 9.15 39.43
C LEU A 14 -5.64 8.75 38.52
N LEU A 15 -4.48 8.42 39.09
CA LEU A 15 -3.33 7.91 38.34
C LEU A 15 -3.62 6.57 37.66
N LEU A 16 -4.31 5.64 38.35
CA LEU A 16 -4.73 4.37 37.76
C LEU A 16 -5.74 4.58 36.63
N VAL A 17 -6.69 5.51 36.79
CA VAL A 17 -7.63 5.87 35.71
C VAL A 17 -6.88 6.48 34.52
N ALA A 18 -5.93 7.37 34.76
CA ALA A 18 -5.12 7.96 33.68
C ALA A 18 -4.28 6.90 32.95
N LEU A 19 -3.68 5.96 33.69
CA LEU A 19 -2.92 4.85 33.12
C LEU A 19 -3.83 3.92 32.30
N GLY A 20 -4.98 3.52 32.85
CA GLY A 20 -5.98 2.71 32.16
C GLY A 20 -6.51 3.39 30.90
N GLY A 21 -6.79 4.69 30.97
CA GLY A 21 -7.20 5.49 29.80
C GLY A 21 -6.12 5.55 28.73
N THR A 22 -4.84 5.63 29.13
CA THR A 22 -3.70 5.61 28.19
C THR A 22 -3.57 4.26 27.50
N LEU A 23 -3.63 3.17 28.26
CA LEU A 23 -3.61 1.81 27.72
C LEU A 23 -4.79 1.55 26.77
N TYR A 24 -5.99 1.95 27.16
CA TYR A 24 -7.19 1.83 26.32
C TYR A 24 -7.05 2.63 25.02
N LYS A 25 -6.60 3.89 25.10
CA LYS A 25 -6.39 4.73 23.92
C LYS A 25 -5.30 4.16 23.00
N GLY A 26 -4.25 3.57 23.56
CA GLY A 26 -3.24 2.84 22.81
C GLY A 26 -3.83 1.62 22.10
N PHE A 27 -4.56 0.78 22.84
CA PHE A 27 -5.23 -0.41 22.30
C PHE A 27 -6.19 -0.05 21.17
N MET A 28 -7.02 0.98 21.30
CA MET A 28 -7.96 1.42 20.25
C MET A 28 -7.30 1.81 18.91
N LYS A 29 -5.98 2.02 18.89
CA LYS A 29 -5.23 2.30 17.65
C LYS A 29 -4.61 1.05 17.01
N THR A 30 -4.72 -0.10 17.67
CA THR A 30 -4.17 -1.36 17.17
C THR A 30 -5.09 -1.98 16.12
N PRO A 31 -4.55 -2.72 15.14
CA PRO A 31 -5.36 -3.44 14.15
C PRO A 31 -6.25 -4.51 14.77
N GLU A 32 -5.85 -5.08 15.91
CA GLU A 32 -6.66 -5.97 16.74
C GLU A 32 -7.92 -5.23 17.21
N ALA A 33 -7.77 -4.13 17.94
CA ALA A 33 -8.94 -3.37 18.39
C ALA A 33 -9.79 -2.85 17.23
N ALA A 34 -9.18 -2.41 16.13
CA ALA A 34 -9.89 -1.91 14.96
C ALA A 34 -10.74 -3.01 14.31
N SER A 35 -10.17 -4.19 14.07
CA SER A 35 -10.89 -5.31 13.46
C SER A 35 -12.01 -5.84 14.35
N TRP A 36 -11.86 -5.83 15.69
CA TRP A 36 -12.88 -6.30 16.63
C TRP A 36 -13.98 -5.28 16.95
N LEU A 37 -13.62 -4.03 17.24
CA LEU A 37 -14.55 -3.02 17.75
C LEU A 37 -15.16 -2.15 16.65
N ARG A 38 -14.44 -1.94 15.55
CA ARG A 38 -14.88 -1.12 14.40
C ARG A 38 -14.63 -1.83 13.07
N PRO A 39 -15.20 -3.02 12.88
CA PRO A 39 -14.88 -3.88 11.75
C PRO A 39 -15.20 -3.24 10.40
N ARG A 40 -16.28 -2.46 10.33
CA ARG A 40 -16.67 -1.77 9.10
C ARG A 40 -15.64 -0.72 8.69
N ASP A 41 -15.19 0.11 9.63
CA ASP A 41 -14.18 1.14 9.35
C ASP A 41 -12.83 0.50 8.98
N PHE A 42 -12.47 -0.59 9.66
CA PHE A 42 -11.26 -1.36 9.37
C PHE A 42 -11.26 -1.93 7.94
N PHE A 43 -12.32 -2.65 7.56
CA PHE A 43 -12.41 -3.25 6.22
C PHE A 43 -12.59 -2.21 5.12
N ASN A 44 -13.39 -1.17 5.34
CA ASN A 44 -13.49 -0.05 4.40
C ASN A 44 -12.11 0.57 4.12
N GLY A 45 -11.30 0.77 5.17
CA GLY A 45 -9.93 1.26 5.03
C GLY A 45 -9.04 0.31 4.23
N LEU A 46 -9.10 -0.98 4.53
CA LEU A 46 -8.30 -2.02 3.87
C LEU A 46 -8.67 -2.19 2.38
N VAL A 47 -9.96 -2.20 2.05
CA VAL A 47 -10.46 -2.32 0.68
C VAL A 47 -10.12 -1.06 -0.12
N ASN A 48 -10.35 0.13 0.45
CA ASN A 48 -10.03 1.39 -0.23
C ASN A 48 -8.52 1.52 -0.53
N ASP A 49 -7.65 1.12 0.41
CA ASP A 49 -6.20 1.09 0.16
C ASP A 49 -5.83 0.11 -0.96
N GLY A 50 -6.47 -1.07 -0.98
CA GLY A 50 -6.34 -2.06 -2.05
C GLY A 50 -6.79 -1.54 -3.41
N GLU A 51 -7.95 -0.89 -3.49
CA GLU A 51 -8.50 -0.30 -4.72
C GLU A 51 -7.61 0.82 -5.25
N ASN A 52 -7.17 1.73 -4.39
CA ASN A 52 -6.24 2.79 -4.78
C ASN A 52 -4.93 2.21 -5.31
N THR A 53 -4.38 1.19 -4.64
CA THR A 53 -3.15 0.53 -5.07
C THR A 53 -3.32 -0.14 -6.44
N ALA A 54 -4.41 -0.87 -6.67
CA ALA A 54 -4.70 -1.53 -7.94
C ALA A 54 -4.79 -0.51 -9.09
N ILE A 55 -5.60 0.54 -8.90
CA ILE A 55 -5.77 1.61 -9.89
C ILE A 55 -4.45 2.33 -10.18
N MET A 56 -3.65 2.62 -9.14
CA MET A 56 -2.35 3.27 -9.34
C MET A 56 -1.37 2.39 -10.13
N LYS A 57 -1.39 1.07 -9.93
CA LYS A 57 -0.51 0.15 -10.67
C LYS A 57 -0.95 -0.04 -12.12
N GLU A 58 -2.25 -0.14 -12.36
CA GLU A 58 -2.81 -0.14 -13.71
C GLU A 58 -2.40 1.13 -14.48
N ARG A 59 -2.60 2.31 -13.87
CA ARG A 59 -2.19 3.59 -14.49
C ARG A 59 -0.68 3.66 -14.78
N HIS A 60 0.16 3.13 -13.90
CA HIS A 60 1.60 3.08 -14.17
C HIS A 60 1.93 2.22 -15.39
N ARG A 61 1.28 1.06 -15.54
CA ARG A 61 1.43 0.22 -16.74
C ARG A 61 1.03 0.99 -18.00
N ASP A 62 -0.11 1.67 -17.97
CA ASP A 62 -0.62 2.40 -19.14
C ASP A 62 0.31 3.56 -19.55
N VAL A 63 0.86 4.29 -18.57
CA VAL A 63 1.85 5.35 -18.83
C VAL A 63 3.13 4.78 -19.44
N LEU A 64 3.60 3.63 -18.96
CA LEU A 64 4.78 2.97 -19.50
C LEU A 64 4.54 2.50 -20.95
N GLU A 65 3.36 1.96 -21.24
CA GLU A 65 3.00 1.56 -22.61
C GLU A 65 2.90 2.75 -23.57
N ALA A 66 2.27 3.84 -23.14
CA ALA A 66 2.22 5.08 -23.91
C ALA A 66 3.63 5.64 -24.17
N THR A 67 4.50 5.59 -23.16
CA THR A 67 5.88 6.06 -23.25
C THR A 67 6.71 5.23 -24.23
N ASP A 68 6.66 3.90 -24.14
CA ASP A 68 7.37 2.99 -25.07
C ASP A 68 6.93 3.24 -26.51
N LYS A 69 5.63 3.41 -26.75
CA LYS A 69 5.10 3.75 -28.08
C LYS A 69 5.68 5.08 -28.60
N ALA A 70 5.71 6.11 -27.76
CA ALA A 70 6.26 7.41 -28.13
C ALA A 70 7.76 7.33 -28.45
N VAL A 71 8.54 6.58 -27.66
CA VAL A 71 9.98 6.37 -27.89
C VAL A 71 10.23 5.62 -29.20
N ARG A 72 9.45 4.57 -29.49
CA ARG A 72 9.54 3.81 -30.75
C ARG A 72 9.21 4.66 -31.97
N VAL A 73 8.14 5.46 -31.89
CA VAL A 73 7.79 6.39 -32.97
C VAL A 73 8.93 7.38 -33.19
N ARG A 74 9.48 7.98 -32.12
CA ARG A 74 10.60 8.92 -32.24
C ARG A 74 11.84 8.29 -32.86
N LEU A 75 12.16 7.04 -32.49
CA LEU A 75 13.27 6.29 -33.11
C LEU A 75 13.03 6.08 -34.61
N SER A 76 11.80 5.75 -35.01
CA SER A 76 11.44 5.57 -36.41
C SER A 76 11.54 6.87 -37.22
N GLU A 77 11.12 8.00 -36.65
CA GLU A 77 11.22 9.33 -37.27
C GLU A 77 12.67 9.79 -37.41
N LEU A 78 13.51 9.46 -36.42
CA LEU A 78 14.95 9.76 -36.45
C LEU A 78 15.64 8.96 -37.56
N ARG A 79 15.32 7.67 -37.69
CA ARG A 79 15.85 6.78 -38.74
C ARG A 79 15.36 7.14 -40.14
N SER A 80 14.12 7.61 -40.28
CA SER A 80 13.58 8.06 -41.57
C SER A 80 14.05 9.46 -41.98
N GLY A 81 14.76 10.18 -41.10
CA GLY A 81 15.25 11.54 -41.32
C GLY A 81 14.15 12.62 -41.24
N VAL A 82 12.92 12.25 -40.86
CA VAL A 82 11.81 13.18 -40.60
C VAL A 82 12.09 14.01 -39.36
N TYR A 83 12.64 13.39 -38.32
CA TYR A 83 13.08 14.08 -37.12
C TYR A 83 14.59 14.31 -37.15
N LYS A 84 14.99 15.58 -36.98
CA LYS A 84 16.40 15.98 -36.85
C LYS A 84 16.62 16.58 -35.47
N PRO A 85 17.37 15.91 -34.58
CA PRO A 85 17.66 16.45 -33.25
C PRO A 85 18.35 17.82 -33.34
N ALA A 86 18.04 18.71 -32.40
CA ALA A 86 18.76 19.96 -32.28
C ALA A 86 20.25 19.71 -31.94
N LYS A 87 21.12 20.65 -32.31
CA LYS A 87 22.55 20.57 -31.98
C LYS A 87 22.72 20.54 -30.45
N GLY A 88 23.38 19.49 -29.94
CA GLY A 88 23.55 19.27 -28.50
C GLY A 88 22.44 18.46 -27.82
N SER A 89 21.48 17.91 -28.59
CA SER A 89 20.48 16.98 -28.06
C SER A 89 21.13 15.72 -27.48
N LEU A 90 20.69 15.30 -26.30
CA LEU A 90 21.02 13.99 -25.71
C LEU A 90 20.15 12.86 -26.28
N VAL A 91 19.16 13.21 -27.10
CA VAL A 91 18.29 12.26 -27.80
C VAL A 91 18.96 11.91 -29.13
N ASP A 92 19.49 10.70 -29.20
CA ASP A 92 20.11 10.09 -30.36
C ASP A 92 19.56 8.66 -30.54
N GLU A 93 19.99 7.98 -31.60
CA GLU A 93 19.50 6.63 -31.90
C GLU A 93 19.85 5.63 -30.79
N GLU A 94 21.02 5.76 -30.18
CA GLU A 94 21.52 4.84 -29.16
C GLU A 94 20.75 5.01 -27.84
N SER A 95 20.48 6.26 -27.44
CA SER A 95 19.72 6.58 -26.23
C SER A 95 18.27 6.12 -26.33
N LEU A 96 17.62 6.32 -27.49
CA LEU A 96 16.27 5.79 -27.75
C LEU A 96 16.24 4.25 -27.79
N THR A 97 17.24 3.61 -28.41
CA THR A 97 17.33 2.15 -28.45
C THR A 97 17.54 1.57 -27.05
N ARG A 98 18.37 2.21 -26.21
CA ARG A 98 18.53 1.82 -24.80
C ARG A 98 17.25 2.02 -24.00
N ALA A 99 16.54 3.12 -24.21
CA ALA A 99 15.26 3.39 -23.54
C ALA A 99 14.25 2.27 -23.81
N ILE A 100 14.07 1.86 -25.07
CA ILE A 100 13.16 0.76 -25.45
C ILE A 100 13.53 -0.55 -24.73
N ARG A 101 14.83 -0.89 -24.67
CA ARG A 101 15.29 -2.10 -23.96
C ARG A 101 14.98 -2.04 -22.47
N LYS A 102 15.16 -0.88 -21.85
CA LYS A 102 14.85 -0.67 -20.43
C LYS A 102 13.34 -0.72 -20.16
N ASP A 103 12.54 -0.16 -21.06
CA ASP A 103 11.09 -0.11 -20.93
C ASP A 103 10.47 -1.50 -21.01
N GLN A 104 11.02 -2.40 -21.83
CA GLN A 104 10.57 -3.80 -21.89
C GLN A 104 10.66 -4.50 -20.52
N ALA A 105 11.82 -4.45 -19.86
CA ALA A 105 12.01 -5.04 -18.53
C ALA A 105 11.14 -4.36 -17.46
N THR A 106 10.84 -3.08 -17.63
CA THR A 106 9.99 -2.32 -16.70
C THR A 106 8.52 -2.68 -16.88
N ARG A 107 8.07 -2.92 -18.12
CA ARG A 107 6.71 -3.33 -18.46
C ARG A 107 6.37 -4.69 -17.88
N GLU A 108 7.25 -5.66 -18.02
CA GLU A 108 7.06 -7.01 -17.46
C GLU A 108 6.82 -6.94 -15.94
N ARG A 109 7.63 -6.15 -15.23
CA ARG A 109 7.44 -5.93 -13.78
C ARG A 109 6.15 -5.17 -13.45
N ALA A 110 5.76 -4.20 -14.28
CA ALA A 110 4.55 -3.42 -14.06
C ALA A 110 3.28 -4.29 -14.17
N VAL A 111 3.28 -5.25 -15.11
CA VAL A 111 2.20 -6.24 -15.24
C VAL A 111 2.12 -7.13 -13.99
N ASP A 112 3.25 -7.65 -13.52
CA ASP A 112 3.28 -8.46 -12.30
C ASP A 112 2.81 -7.66 -11.07
N ASP A 113 3.23 -6.40 -10.96
CA ASP A 113 2.83 -5.51 -9.87
C ASP A 113 1.33 -5.22 -9.86
N GLU A 114 0.72 -5.06 -11.04
CA GLU A 114 -0.72 -4.88 -11.19
C GLU A 114 -1.48 -6.14 -10.75
N VAL A 115 -1.06 -7.33 -11.22
CA VAL A 115 -1.65 -8.60 -10.80
C VAL A 115 -1.60 -8.75 -9.29
N ARG A 116 -0.44 -8.52 -8.68
CA ARG A 116 -0.28 -8.58 -7.21
C ARG A 116 -1.16 -7.56 -6.48
N ALA A 117 -1.40 -6.39 -7.06
CA ALA A 117 -2.27 -5.38 -6.48
C ALA A 117 -3.74 -5.82 -6.48
N TRP A 118 -4.21 -6.40 -7.60
CA TRP A 118 -5.54 -7.00 -7.67
C TRP A 118 -5.71 -8.18 -6.72
N GLU A 119 -4.72 -9.07 -6.63
CA GLU A 119 -4.75 -10.17 -5.66
C GLU A 119 -4.82 -9.67 -4.21
N LYS A 120 -4.13 -8.57 -3.88
CA LYS A 120 -4.23 -7.94 -2.55
C LYS A 120 -5.63 -7.43 -2.28
N LEU A 121 -6.26 -6.75 -3.25
CA LEU A 121 -7.63 -6.28 -3.12
C LEU A 121 -8.62 -7.44 -2.95
N GLU A 122 -8.47 -8.50 -3.73
CA GLU A 122 -9.30 -9.70 -3.58
C GLU A 122 -9.10 -10.39 -2.23
N ARG A 123 -7.87 -10.43 -1.71
CA ARG A 123 -7.61 -10.91 -0.34
C ARG A 123 -8.34 -10.04 0.69
N ALA A 124 -8.28 -8.72 0.57
CA ALA A 124 -8.99 -7.80 1.47
C ALA A 124 -10.51 -8.04 1.44
N ARG A 125 -11.12 -8.15 0.25
CA ARG A 125 -12.55 -8.45 0.07
C ARG A 125 -12.93 -9.82 0.64
N ARG A 126 -12.07 -10.83 0.49
CA ARG A 126 -12.28 -12.15 1.09
C ARG A 126 -12.23 -12.12 2.62
N LEU A 127 -11.29 -11.37 3.20
CA LEU A 127 -11.21 -11.18 4.65
C LEU A 127 -12.45 -10.48 5.20
N GLU A 128 -12.96 -9.46 4.49
CA GLU A 128 -14.20 -8.79 4.84
C GLU A 128 -15.40 -9.75 4.80
N ALA A 129 -15.55 -10.51 3.71
CA ALA A 129 -16.63 -11.49 3.56
C ALA A 129 -16.59 -12.59 4.65
N ALA A 130 -15.38 -13.02 5.01
CA ALA A 130 -15.16 -13.97 6.10
C ALA A 130 -15.35 -13.38 7.50
N HIS A 131 -15.66 -12.08 7.62
CA HIS A 131 -15.72 -11.35 8.88
C HIS A 131 -14.47 -11.55 9.73
N TRP A 132 -13.31 -11.63 9.07
CA TRP A 132 -12.05 -11.95 9.71
C TRP A 132 -11.71 -10.94 10.82
N ARG A 133 -11.03 -11.43 11.85
CA ARG A 133 -10.59 -10.66 13.01
C ARG A 133 -9.15 -10.99 13.30
N MET A 134 -8.36 -9.96 13.60
CA MET A 134 -6.98 -10.18 14.00
C MET A 134 -6.95 -10.78 15.41
N GLY A 135 -6.18 -11.86 15.61
CA GLY A 135 -6.01 -12.47 16.93
C GLY A 135 -5.37 -11.50 17.92
N LEU A 136 -5.70 -11.60 19.21
CA LEU A 136 -5.16 -10.75 20.29
C LEU A 136 -3.74 -11.14 20.73
N GLY A 137 -2.96 -11.75 19.84
CA GLY A 137 -1.60 -12.21 20.13
C GLY A 137 -0.73 -12.18 18.89
N CYS A 138 0.57 -12.05 19.08
CA CYS A 138 1.54 -12.25 18.01
C CYS A 138 1.64 -13.76 17.74
N ALA A 139 1.41 -14.17 16.50
CA ALA A 139 1.89 -15.49 16.06
C ALA A 139 3.42 -15.51 16.24
N GLU A 140 3.97 -16.63 16.70
CA GLU A 140 5.42 -16.80 16.75
C GLU A 140 5.99 -16.58 15.34
N ALA A 141 7.09 -15.83 15.25
CA ALA A 141 7.71 -15.49 13.98
C ALA A 141 8.15 -16.79 13.27
N GLY A 142 7.34 -17.27 12.31
CA GLY A 142 7.57 -18.53 11.61
C GLY A 142 6.30 -19.21 11.12
N GLU A 143 5.14 -18.99 11.75
CA GLU A 143 3.86 -19.56 11.31
C GLU A 143 3.14 -18.64 10.33
N GLY A 144 3.83 -18.31 9.25
CA GLY A 144 3.21 -17.71 8.07
C GLY A 144 2.34 -18.73 7.35
N GLY A 145 1.07 -18.79 7.73
CA GLY A 145 0.03 -19.35 6.87
C GLY A 145 -0.76 -20.50 7.49
N LYS A 146 -1.97 -20.17 7.93
CA LYS A 146 -3.19 -20.88 7.52
C LYS A 146 -4.37 -19.90 7.61
N PRO A 147 -5.37 -20.06 6.71
CA PRO A 147 -6.33 -19.02 6.36
C PRO A 147 -7.18 -18.53 7.53
#